data_AF-A0A842SAA7-F1
#
_entry.id   AF-A0A842SAA7-F1
#
_cell.length_a   1.000
_cell.length_b   1.000
_cell.length_c   1.000
_cell.angle_alpha   90.00
_cell.angle_beta   90.00
_cell.angle_gamma   90.00
#
_symmetry.space_group_name_H-M   'P 1'
#
loop_
_entity.id
_entity.type
_entity.pdbx_description
1 polymer ?
#
loop_
_entity_poly.entity_id
_entity_poly.type
_entity_poly.pdbx_seq_one_letter_code
_entity_poly.pdbx_strand_id
1 'polypeptide(L)'
;MTARIKYKEAAGFEVKKGKPAKGKKPKKETLQKLYIDESKAIREIADILDCSKDMIYRALKEYGIERRSKARKPKLSKYDLKYINETVREKGYRKSAQELGVDKSTLFRYLKGKNI
;
A
#
# COMPACT_ATOMS: atom_id res chain seq x y z
N MET A 1 20.88 1.23 10.65
CA MET A 1 20.82 -0.11 11.29
C MET A 1 22.20 -0.67 11.69
N THR A 2 23.31 -0.06 11.28
CA THR A 2 24.68 -0.54 11.53
C THR A 2 25.24 -0.20 12.91
N ALA A 3 24.88 0.94 13.50
CA ALA A 3 25.42 1.37 14.81
C ALA A 3 25.05 0.41 15.97
N ARG A 4 23.83 -0.14 15.97
CA ARG A 4 23.33 -1.04 17.02
C ARG A 4 23.96 -2.43 16.99
N ILE A 5 24.40 -2.86 15.80
CA ILE A 5 25.09 -4.14 15.61
C ILE A 5 26.54 -4.00 16.08
N LYS A 6 27.23 -2.93 15.64
CA LYS A 6 28.60 -2.61 16.07
C LYS A 6 28.74 -2.52 17.61
N TYR A 7 27.76 -1.92 18.29
CA TYR A 7 27.77 -1.82 19.75
C TYR A 7 27.65 -3.20 20.45
N LYS A 8 26.79 -4.09 19.93
CA LYS A 8 26.62 -5.44 20.51
C LYS A 8 27.83 -6.34 20.25
N GLU A 9 28.45 -6.21 19.09
CA GLU A 9 29.70 -6.90 18.75
C GLU A 9 30.86 -6.42 19.65
N ALA A 10 30.97 -5.10 19.89
CA ALA A 10 31.95 -4.53 20.83
C ALA A 10 31.72 -4.94 22.30
N ALA A 11 30.47 -5.25 22.67
CA ALA A 11 30.09 -5.72 23.99
C ALA A 11 30.17 -7.27 24.13
N GLY A 12 30.74 -7.98 23.15
CA GLY A 12 30.98 -9.43 23.22
C GLY A 12 29.74 -10.31 22.98
N PHE A 13 28.61 -9.75 22.54
CA PHE A 13 27.43 -10.54 22.19
C PHE A 13 27.52 -11.04 20.75
N GLU A 14 27.35 -12.34 20.53
CA GLU A 14 27.22 -12.91 19.19
C GLU A 14 25.93 -12.41 18.51
N VAL A 15 26.07 -11.50 17.56
CA VAL A 15 24.94 -10.99 16.78
C VAL A 15 24.72 -11.88 15.57
N LYS A 16 23.68 -12.73 15.61
CA LYS A 16 23.25 -13.48 14.42
C LYS A 16 22.76 -12.50 13.36
N LYS A 17 23.45 -12.44 12.20
CA LYS A 17 22.98 -11.70 11.04
C LYS A 17 21.60 -12.24 10.62
N GLY A 18 20.67 -11.34 10.28
CA GLY A 18 19.36 -11.74 9.77
C GLY A 18 19.49 -12.58 8.49
N LYS A 19 18.46 -13.38 8.18
CA LYS A 19 18.43 -14.18 6.94
C LYS A 19 18.70 -13.28 5.73
N PRO A 20 19.53 -13.70 4.76
CA PRO A 20 19.77 -12.92 3.55
C PRO A 20 18.45 -12.69 2.82
N ALA A 21 18.35 -11.56 2.11
CA ALA A 21 17.17 -11.26 1.32
C ALA A 21 16.96 -12.36 0.26
N LYS A 22 15.72 -12.83 0.11
CA LYS A 22 15.36 -13.86 -0.87
C LYS A 22 15.44 -13.29 -2.30
N GLY A 23 16.15 -13.99 -3.18
CA GLY A 23 16.15 -13.77 -4.63
C GLY A 23 17.27 -12.87 -5.17
N LYS A 24 17.27 -12.67 -6.50
CA LYS A 24 18.18 -11.76 -7.22
C LYS A 24 17.43 -10.50 -7.64
N LYS A 25 18.14 -9.36 -7.68
CA LYS A 25 17.58 -8.08 -8.11
C LYS A 25 17.10 -8.18 -9.56
N PRO A 26 15.85 -7.79 -9.88
CA PRO A 26 15.35 -7.84 -11.25
C PRO A 26 15.99 -6.77 -12.13
N LYS A 27 16.18 -7.10 -13.41
CA LYS A 27 16.60 -6.14 -14.43
C LYS A 27 15.50 -5.09 -14.66
N LYS A 28 15.91 -3.86 -15.06
CA LYS A 28 14.99 -2.74 -15.30
C LYS A 28 13.91 -3.08 -16.35
N GLU A 29 14.33 -3.63 -17.48
CA GLU A 29 13.43 -3.98 -18.60
C GLU A 29 12.37 -5.00 -18.20
N THR A 30 12.77 -6.09 -17.53
CA THR A 30 11.86 -7.13 -17.04
C THR A 30 10.86 -6.55 -16.05
N LEU A 31 11.33 -5.69 -15.13
CA LEU A 31 10.48 -5.07 -14.14
C LEU A 31 9.50 -4.07 -14.75
N GLN A 32 9.95 -3.31 -15.75
CA GLN A 32 9.11 -2.37 -16.49
C GLN A 32 8.01 -3.09 -17.26
N LYS A 33 8.34 -4.15 -17.99
CA LYS A 33 7.36 -4.95 -18.73
C LYS A 33 6.30 -5.56 -17.81
N LEU A 34 6.72 -6.21 -16.73
CA LEU A 34 5.79 -6.85 -15.80
C LEU A 34 4.92 -5.82 -15.03
N TYR A 35 5.50 -4.68 -14.67
CA TYR A 35 4.81 -3.69 -13.83
C TYR A 35 3.96 -2.68 -14.61
N ILE A 36 4.40 -2.26 -15.80
CA ILE A 36 3.72 -1.28 -16.65
C ILE A 36 2.87 -2.01 -17.69
N ASP A 37 3.50 -2.78 -18.58
CA ASP A 37 2.81 -3.38 -19.74
C ASP A 37 1.80 -4.45 -19.29
N GLU A 38 2.21 -5.36 -18.40
CA GLU A 38 1.36 -6.42 -17.88
C GLU A 38 0.56 -6.00 -16.64
N SER A 39 0.77 -4.79 -16.12
CA SER A 39 0.07 -4.24 -14.96
C SER A 39 0.05 -5.14 -13.71
N LYS A 40 1.01 -6.07 -13.56
CA LYS A 40 1.07 -7.00 -12.42
C LYS A 40 1.38 -6.28 -11.11
N ALA A 41 0.86 -6.81 -10.01
CA ALA A 41 1.14 -6.31 -8.68
C ALA A 41 2.56 -6.70 -8.23
N ILE A 42 3.19 -5.87 -7.39
CA ILE A 42 4.52 -6.14 -6.80
C ILE A 42 4.62 -7.54 -6.18
N ARG A 43 3.51 -8.05 -5.60
CA ARG A 43 3.48 -9.38 -5.01
C ARG A 43 3.58 -10.48 -6.06
N GLU A 44 2.80 -10.37 -7.13
CA GLU A 44 2.81 -11.33 -8.24
C GLU A 44 4.18 -11.33 -8.93
N ILE A 45 4.76 -10.15 -9.13
CA ILE A 45 6.12 -10.02 -9.69
C ILE A 45 7.15 -10.67 -8.76
N ALA A 46 6.99 -10.55 -7.43
CA ALA A 46 7.89 -11.20 -6.46
C ALA A 46 7.81 -12.72 -6.56
N ASP A 47 6.59 -13.25 -6.71
CA ASP A 47 6.36 -14.67 -6.84
C ASP A 47 6.89 -15.21 -8.18
N ILE A 48 6.73 -14.46 -9.29
CA ILE A 48 7.25 -14.80 -10.63
C ILE A 48 8.78 -14.80 -10.65
N LEU A 49 9.42 -13.82 -10.01
CA LEU A 49 10.88 -13.63 -10.05
C LEU A 49 11.60 -14.26 -8.85
N ASP A 50 10.88 -15.05 -8.04
CA ASP A 50 11.33 -15.67 -6.79
C ASP A 50 12.15 -14.71 -5.90
N CYS A 51 11.65 -13.49 -5.74
CA CYS A 51 12.33 -12.43 -5.00
C CYS A 51 11.44 -11.80 -3.95
N SER A 52 12.03 -11.07 -3.00
CA SER A 52 11.24 -10.41 -1.98
C SER A 52 10.49 -9.18 -2.53
N LYS A 53 9.30 -8.92 -1.96
CA LYS A 53 8.50 -7.72 -2.28
C LYS A 53 9.29 -6.43 -2.03
N ASP A 54 10.13 -6.42 -0.99
CA ASP A 54 11.00 -5.30 -0.66
C ASP A 54 12.09 -5.08 -1.72
N MET A 55 12.60 -6.16 -2.32
CA MET A 55 13.58 -6.07 -3.41
C MET A 55 12.98 -5.41 -4.64
N ILE A 56 11.77 -5.82 -5.03
CA ILE A 56 11.05 -5.17 -6.13
C ILE A 56 10.75 -3.72 -5.80
N TYR A 57 10.32 -3.44 -4.56
CA TYR A 57 10.04 -2.09 -4.13
C TYR A 57 11.26 -1.18 -4.26
N ARG A 58 12.43 -1.67 -3.84
CA ARG A 58 13.71 -0.97 -3.98
C ARG A 58 14.11 -0.82 -5.44
N ALA A 59 13.96 -1.86 -6.25
CA ALA A 59 14.29 -1.83 -7.67
C ALA A 59 13.41 -0.81 -8.44
N LEU A 60 12.10 -0.78 -8.19
CA LEU A 60 11.19 0.22 -8.78
C LEU A 60 11.65 1.64 -8.43
N LYS A 61 11.99 1.88 -7.15
CA LYS A 61 12.47 3.19 -6.69
C LYS A 61 13.81 3.56 -7.33
N GLU A 62 14.74 2.62 -7.40
CA GLU A 62 16.09 2.83 -7.94
C GLU A 62 16.06 3.09 -9.44
N TYR A 63 15.17 2.44 -10.18
CA TYR A 63 15.00 2.64 -11.61
C TYR A 63 14.09 3.82 -11.99
N GLY A 64 13.58 4.56 -10.99
CA GLY A 64 12.70 5.71 -11.22
C GLY A 64 11.31 5.35 -11.76
N ILE A 65 10.86 4.11 -11.59
CA ILE A 65 9.54 3.67 -12.05
C ILE A 65 8.50 4.15 -11.04
N GLU A 66 7.65 5.09 -11.46
CA GLU A 66 6.58 5.63 -10.62
C GLU A 66 5.65 4.53 -10.12
N ARG A 67 5.41 4.54 -8.82
CA ARG A 67 4.56 3.53 -8.19
C ARG A 67 3.11 3.96 -8.33
N ARG A 68 2.27 3.04 -8.78
CA ARG A 68 0.81 3.17 -8.72
C ARG A 68 0.41 3.52 -7.29
N SER A 69 -0.26 4.66 -7.13
CA SER A 69 -0.71 5.11 -5.81
C SER A 69 -1.66 4.07 -5.24
N LYS A 70 -1.37 3.58 -4.03
CA LYS A 70 -2.21 2.60 -3.32
C LYS A 70 -3.48 3.22 -2.77
N ALA A 71 -3.93 4.35 -3.30
CA ALA A 71 -5.14 5.01 -2.84
C ALA A 71 -6.32 4.06 -3.07
N ARG A 72 -6.71 3.37 -2.01
CA ARG A 72 -7.92 2.54 -2.01
C ARG A 72 -9.06 3.52 -2.21
N LYS A 73 -9.65 3.54 -3.40
CA LYS A 73 -10.84 4.35 -3.64
C LYS A 73 -11.89 3.93 -2.61
N PRO A 74 -12.43 4.87 -1.82
CA PRO A 74 -13.44 4.52 -0.81
C PRO A 74 -14.66 3.92 -1.52
N LYS A 75 -15.33 2.95 -0.88
CA LYS A 75 -16.57 2.34 -1.43
C LYS A 75 -17.63 3.40 -1.79
N LEU A 76 -17.63 4.51 -1.05
CA LEU A 76 -18.50 5.66 -1.24
C LEU A 76 -18.26 6.44 -2.53
N SER A 77 -17.12 6.27 -3.20
CA SER A 77 -16.85 6.90 -4.50
C SER A 77 -17.76 6.41 -5.63
N LYS A 78 -18.55 5.36 -5.39
CA LYS A 78 -19.58 4.87 -6.31
C LYS A 78 -20.85 5.72 -6.32
N TYR A 79 -21.09 6.48 -5.25
CA TYR A 79 -22.30 7.28 -5.09
C TYR A 79 -21.97 8.76 -5.29
N ASP A 80 -22.94 9.50 -5.82
CA ASP A 80 -22.83 10.95 -5.91
C ASP A 80 -22.78 11.59 -4.50
N LEU A 81 -21.92 12.61 -4.35
CA LEU A 81 -21.71 13.30 -3.07
C LEU A 81 -22.98 14.00 -2.59
N LYS A 82 -23.79 14.52 -3.53
CA LYS A 82 -25.06 15.17 -3.20
C LYS A 82 -26.02 14.19 -2.54
N TYR A 83 -26.19 13.01 -3.14
CA TYR A 83 -27.02 11.93 -2.60
C TYR A 83 -26.59 11.54 -1.19
N ILE A 84 -25.28 11.32 -0.96
CA ILE A 84 -24.78 10.95 0.37
C ILE A 84 -25.11 12.03 1.42
N ASN A 85 -24.93 13.30 1.09
CA ASN A 85 -25.23 14.41 2.01
C ASN A 85 -26.73 14.51 2.33
N GLU A 86 -27.60 14.33 1.33
CA GLU A 86 -29.05 14.35 1.50
C GLU A 86 -29.52 13.19 2.41
N THR A 87 -29.05 11.97 2.15
CA THR A 87 -29.39 10.81 3.00
C THR A 87 -28.95 11.02 4.45
N VAL A 88 -27.74 11.59 4.66
CA VAL A 88 -27.23 11.88 6.01
C VAL A 88 -28.04 12.96 6.72
N ARG A 89 -28.54 13.96 6.00
CA ARG A 89 -29.42 15.01 6.56
C ARG A 89 -30.76 14.43 7.00
N GLU A 90 -31.36 13.54 6.20
CA GLU A 90 -32.68 12.95 6.49
C GLU A 90 -32.63 11.87 7.58
N LYS A 91 -31.70 10.92 7.47
CA LYS A 91 -31.70 9.69 8.27
C LYS A 91 -30.60 9.67 9.35
N GLY A 92 -29.67 10.63 9.31
CA GLY A 92 -28.48 10.67 10.15
C GLY A 92 -27.38 9.70 9.70
N TYR A 93 -26.18 9.85 10.26
CA TYR A 93 -24.98 9.10 9.84
C TYR A 93 -25.11 7.58 9.98
N ARG A 94 -25.73 7.09 11.07
CA ARG A 94 -25.76 5.65 11.37
C ARG A 94 -26.64 4.87 10.37
N LYS A 95 -27.86 5.35 10.13
CA LYS A 95 -28.80 4.72 9.18
C LYS A 95 -28.28 4.83 7.75
N SER A 96 -27.77 6.01 7.37
CA SER A 96 -27.19 6.23 6.05
C SER A 96 -26.00 5.30 5.75
N ALA A 97 -25.12 5.08 6.74
CA ALA A 97 -23.99 4.18 6.58
C ALA A 97 -24.44 2.72 6.35
N GLN A 98 -25.45 2.27 7.10
CA GLN A 98 -26.04 0.94 6.95
C GLN A 98 -26.64 0.75 5.55
N GLU A 99 -27.38 1.74 5.06
CA GLU A 99 -28.01 1.74 3.74
C GLU A 99 -26.98 1.72 2.60
N LEU A 100 -25.89 2.48 2.75
CA LEU A 100 -24.79 2.53 1.79
C LEU A 100 -23.82 1.34 1.88
N GLY A 101 -24.03 0.42 2.83
CA GLY A 101 -23.19 -0.76 3.04
C GLY A 101 -21.77 -0.43 3.53
N VAL A 102 -21.62 0.65 4.30
CA VAL A 102 -20.33 1.12 4.85
C VAL A 102 -20.40 1.33 6.36
N ASP A 103 -19.24 1.30 7.03
CA ASP A 103 -19.20 1.66 8.45
C ASP A 103 -19.42 3.16 8.65
N LYS A 104 -20.06 3.55 9.77
CA LYS A 104 -20.34 4.96 10.10
C LYS A 104 -19.08 5.83 10.10
N SER A 105 -17.95 5.28 10.54
CA SER A 105 -16.66 5.97 10.58
C SER A 105 -16.09 6.18 9.18
N THR A 106 -16.37 5.24 8.27
CA THR A 106 -16.00 5.37 6.84
C THR A 106 -16.79 6.51 6.20
N LEU A 107 -18.09 6.57 6.46
CA LEU A 107 -18.96 7.64 5.97
C LEU A 107 -18.52 9.01 6.53
N PHE A 108 -18.28 9.09 7.85
CA PHE A 108 -17.81 10.31 8.49
C PHE A 108 -16.46 10.80 7.94
N ARG A 109 -15.46 9.92 7.81
CA ARG A 109 -14.15 10.27 7.24
C ARG A 109 -14.26 10.72 5.79
N TYR A 110 -15.12 10.08 5.00
CA TYR A 110 -15.31 10.42 3.60
C TYR A 110 -15.89 11.83 3.43
N LEU A 111 -16.92 12.17 4.21
CA LEU A 111 -17.54 13.49 4.19
C LEU A 111 -16.61 14.57 4.77
N LYS A 112 -15.88 14.26 5.85
CA LYS A 112 -14.85 15.15 6.41
C LYS A 112 -13.68 15.42 5.45
N GLY A 113 -13.35 14.49 4.57
CA GLY A 113 -12.30 14.70 3.55
C GLY A 113 -12.78 15.48 2.33
N LYS A 114 -14.08 15.79 2.22
CA LYS A 114 -14.71 16.45 1.07
C LYS A 114 -15.28 17.83 1.40
N ASN A 115 -15.74 18.03 2.63
CA ASN A 115 -15.95 19.35 3.22
C ASN A 115 -14.70 19.69 4.03
N ILE A 116 -13.95 20.68 3.56
CA ILE A 116 -12.67 21.24 4.08
C ILE A 116 -12.43 20.99 5.57
#